data_AF-A0A2B8A4H3-F1
#
_entry.id   AF-A0A2B8A4H3-F1
#
_cell.length_a   1.000
_cell.length_b   1.000
_cell.length_c   1.000
_cell.angle_alpha   90.00
_cell.angle_beta   90.00
_cell.angle_gamma   90.00
#
_symmetry.space_group_name_H-M   'P 1'
#
loop_
_entity.id
_entity.type
_entity.pdbx_description
1 polymer ?
#
loop_
_entity_poly.entity_id
_entity_poly.type
_entity_poly.pdbx_seq_one_letter_code
_entity_poly.pdbx_strand_id
1 'polypeptide(L)'
;MNYASSEYFEETKEKQMLFGKIPSADLRDYSKLLGWNFLTEAIKDNAFVASHPDFDRRQINFPTETTAPDYAEAIELAISKIAALQGKTMASVIAEIQELKDDTVKFRVIDGRNEDSFIPLSYAVSAINGAKELFVSAACSVLKPQAHHPRLNRSEALGLIEKSRFRHTEKGSFTLKISSPLKAF
;
A
#
# COMPACT_ATOMS: atom_id res chain seq x y z
N MET A 1 -23.93 13.36 32.39
CA MET A 1 -23.82 14.17 31.16
C MET A 1 -22.37 14.15 30.69
N ASN A 2 -21.84 12.99 30.27
CA ASN A 2 -20.41 12.80 29.91
C ASN A 2 -20.17 11.72 28.82
N TYR A 3 -21.21 11.14 28.22
CA TYR A 3 -21.04 10.07 27.23
C TYR A 3 -20.58 10.61 25.86
N ALA A 4 -21.19 11.70 25.39
CA ALA A 4 -20.83 12.32 24.10
C ALA A 4 -19.37 12.81 24.07
N SER A 5 -18.86 13.42 25.15
CA SER A 5 -17.46 13.85 25.18
C SER A 5 -16.50 12.67 25.09
N SER A 6 -16.78 11.54 25.76
CA SER A 6 -15.91 10.35 25.73
C SER A 6 -15.84 9.70 24.36
N GLU A 7 -16.96 9.60 23.64
CA GLU A 7 -17.00 9.03 22.28
C GLU A 7 -16.26 9.92 21.28
N TYR A 8 -16.43 11.24 21.35
CA TYR A 8 -15.69 12.19 20.52
C TYR A 8 -14.18 12.12 20.75
N PHE A 9 -13.73 11.98 22.00
CA PHE A 9 -12.30 11.85 22.31
C PHE A 9 -11.69 10.55 21.77
N GLU A 10 -12.42 9.43 21.82
CA GLU A 10 -11.95 8.16 21.25
C GLU A 10 -11.94 8.19 19.72
N GLU A 11 -12.98 8.73 19.08
CA GLU A 11 -13.04 8.87 17.62
C GLU A 11 -11.90 9.76 17.07
N THR A 12 -11.63 10.87 17.75
CA THR A 12 -10.52 11.78 17.37
C THR A 12 -9.17 11.09 17.50
N LYS A 13 -9.00 10.24 18.51
CA LYS A 13 -7.76 9.50 18.76
C LYS A 13 -7.55 8.37 17.76
N GLU A 14 -8.61 7.66 17.37
CA GLU A 14 -8.57 6.67 16.29
C GLU A 14 -8.21 7.30 14.94
N LYS A 15 -8.85 8.43 14.60
CA LYS A 15 -8.51 9.21 13.39
C LYS A 15 -7.06 9.64 13.38
N GLN A 16 -6.57 10.18 14.50
CA GLN A 16 -5.16 10.56 14.64
C GLN A 16 -4.24 9.35 14.49
N MET A 17 -4.63 8.18 15.02
CA MET A 17 -3.82 6.96 14.94
C MET A 17 -3.78 6.36 13.52
N LEU A 18 -4.85 6.50 12.75
CA LEU A 18 -4.98 5.97 11.39
C LEU A 18 -4.43 6.93 10.34
N PHE A 19 -4.91 8.17 10.29
CA PHE A 19 -4.57 9.15 9.26
C PHE A 19 -3.31 9.94 9.60
N GLY A 20 -3.05 10.21 10.88
CA GLY A 20 -1.84 10.93 11.32
C GLY A 20 -0.53 10.19 11.03
N LYS A 21 -0.59 8.90 10.71
CA LYS A 21 0.59 8.09 10.33
C LYS A 21 0.84 8.02 8.84
N ILE A 22 -0.10 8.46 8.00
CA ILE A 22 0.06 8.45 6.54
C ILE A 22 0.93 9.65 6.16
N PRO A 23 2.13 9.45 5.58
CA PRO A 23 2.96 10.58 5.16
C PRO A 23 2.30 11.36 4.02
N SER A 24 2.33 12.69 4.10
CA SER A 24 1.76 13.60 3.10
C SER A 24 2.35 13.36 1.70
N ALA A 25 3.64 13.04 1.66
CA ALA A 25 4.35 12.68 0.43
C ALA A 25 3.73 11.44 -0.25
N ASP A 26 3.25 10.46 0.50
CA ASP A 26 2.72 9.21 -0.03
C ASP A 26 1.34 9.46 -0.65
N LEU A 27 0.51 10.25 0.02
CA LEU A 27 -0.75 10.72 -0.53
C LEU A 27 -0.56 11.60 -1.78
N ARG A 28 0.45 12.46 -1.78
CA ARG A 28 0.82 13.27 -2.96
C ARG A 28 1.21 12.38 -4.13
N ASP A 29 2.12 11.44 -3.92
CA ASP A 29 2.65 10.58 -4.98
C ASP A 29 1.55 9.66 -5.53
N TYR A 30 0.69 9.13 -4.66
CA TYR A 30 -0.51 8.39 -5.06
C TYR A 30 -1.48 9.27 -5.86
N SER A 31 -1.74 10.51 -5.43
CA SER A 31 -2.59 11.44 -6.19
C SER A 31 -2.02 11.74 -7.58
N LYS A 32 -0.70 11.91 -7.71
CA LYS A 32 -0.04 12.09 -9.02
C LYS A 32 -0.22 10.87 -9.93
N LEU A 33 -0.11 9.66 -9.39
CA LEU A 33 -0.35 8.41 -10.14
C LEU A 33 -1.76 8.40 -10.77
N LEU A 34 -2.72 9.01 -10.07
CA LEU A 34 -4.11 9.13 -10.50
C LEU A 34 -4.38 10.32 -11.43
N GLY A 35 -3.35 11.05 -11.88
CA GLY A 35 -3.51 12.17 -12.82
C GLY A 35 -3.75 13.54 -12.17
N TRP A 36 -3.64 13.66 -10.85
CA TRP A 36 -3.79 14.95 -10.16
C TRP A 36 -2.57 15.85 -10.36
N ASN A 37 -2.81 17.10 -10.73
CA ASN A 37 -1.81 18.12 -10.97
C ASN A 37 -1.73 19.06 -9.77
N PHE A 38 -0.58 19.11 -9.11
CA PHE A 38 -0.36 19.95 -7.93
C PHE A 38 0.07 21.36 -8.33
N LEU A 39 -0.54 22.37 -7.69
CA LEU A 39 -0.16 23.77 -7.81
C LEU A 39 1.12 24.04 -7.01
N THR A 40 2.16 24.51 -7.68
CA THR A 40 3.47 24.77 -7.07
C THR A 40 3.46 25.92 -6.07
N GLU A 41 2.56 26.87 -6.25
CA GLU A 41 2.42 28.07 -5.44
C GLU A 41 1.97 27.73 -4.02
N ALA A 42 1.02 26.80 -3.87
CA ALA A 42 0.48 26.41 -2.57
C ALA A 42 1.52 25.72 -1.67
N ILE A 43 2.57 25.15 -2.26
CA ILE A 43 3.66 24.52 -1.49
C ILE A 43 4.36 25.55 -0.61
N LYS A 44 4.43 26.82 -1.03
CA LYS A 44 5.01 27.90 -0.23
C LYS A 44 4.23 28.16 1.06
N ASP A 45 2.94 27.82 1.07
CA ASP A 45 2.04 27.97 2.21
C ASP A 45 1.88 26.66 2.99
N ASN A 46 2.84 25.72 2.84
CA ASN A 46 2.82 24.38 3.47
C ASN A 46 1.55 23.56 3.14
N ALA A 47 0.98 23.78 1.95
CA ALA A 47 -0.19 23.08 1.48
C ALA A 47 0.05 22.40 0.13
N PHE A 48 -0.36 21.14 0.03
CA PHE A 48 -0.57 20.51 -1.25
C PHE A 48 -1.99 20.82 -1.73
N VAL A 49 -2.08 21.36 -2.94
CA VAL A 49 -3.34 21.72 -3.59
C VAL A 49 -3.30 21.13 -4.99
N ALA A 50 -4.25 20.26 -5.32
CA ALA A 50 -4.28 19.58 -6.62
C ALA A 50 -5.63 19.67 -7.32
N SER A 51 -5.57 19.82 -8.64
CA SER A 51 -6.72 19.77 -9.56
C SER A 51 -6.58 18.59 -10.52
N HIS A 52 -7.70 18.14 -11.08
CA HIS A 52 -7.73 17.08 -12.07
C HIS A 52 -8.50 17.55 -13.30
N PRO A 53 -8.00 17.35 -14.54
CA PRO A 53 -8.67 17.82 -15.76
C PRO A 53 -10.11 17.31 -15.91
N ASP A 54 -10.34 16.04 -15.56
CA ASP A 54 -11.66 15.40 -15.62
C ASP A 54 -12.60 15.79 -14.45
N PHE A 55 -12.08 16.50 -13.44
CA PHE A 55 -12.84 16.91 -12.25
C PHE A 55 -12.62 18.39 -11.95
N ASP A 56 -13.03 19.25 -12.89
CA ASP A 56 -12.90 20.72 -12.86
C ASP A 56 -13.40 21.41 -11.59
N ARG A 57 -14.42 20.85 -10.92
CA ARG A 57 -15.00 21.38 -9.67
C ARG A 57 -14.52 20.67 -8.40
N ARG A 58 -13.46 19.88 -8.49
CA ARG A 58 -12.92 19.12 -7.35
C ARG A 58 -11.46 19.45 -7.14
N GLN A 59 -11.12 19.61 -5.87
CA GLN A 59 -9.78 19.89 -5.44
C GLN A 59 -9.42 19.03 -4.23
N ILE A 60 -8.21 18.51 -4.24
CA ILE A 60 -7.62 17.79 -3.12
C ILE A 60 -6.61 18.71 -2.46
N ASN A 61 -6.82 18.97 -1.17
CA ASN A 61 -6.00 19.87 -0.36
C ASN A 61 -5.59 19.15 0.92
N PHE A 62 -4.29 19.19 1.26
CA PHE A 62 -3.77 18.65 2.52
C PHE A 62 -2.41 19.27 2.87
N PRO A 63 -2.00 19.30 4.15
CA PRO A 63 -0.72 19.91 4.56
C PRO A 63 0.50 19.16 4.04
N THR A 64 1.62 19.86 3.89
CA THR A 64 2.92 19.26 3.57
C THR A 64 3.55 18.58 4.78
N GLU A 65 3.35 19.12 5.99
CA GLU A 65 3.99 18.66 7.22
C GLU A 65 3.02 17.95 8.17
N THR A 66 3.49 16.89 8.82
CA THR A 66 2.71 16.11 9.80
C THR A 66 2.43 16.86 11.11
N THR A 67 3.12 17.98 11.33
CA THR A 67 2.98 18.84 12.51
C THR A 67 1.82 19.83 12.40
N ALA A 68 1.12 19.89 11.27
CA ALA A 68 -0.03 20.76 11.08
C ALA A 68 -1.15 20.41 12.10
N PRO A 69 -1.81 21.41 12.72
CA PRO A 69 -2.78 21.18 13.80
C PRO A 69 -3.94 20.25 13.43
N ASP A 70 -4.38 20.28 12.18
CA ASP A 70 -5.51 19.54 11.60
C ASP A 70 -5.07 18.45 10.61
N TYR A 71 -3.81 17.99 10.71
CA TYR A 71 -3.22 17.08 9.73
C TYR A 71 -4.05 15.82 9.48
N ALA A 72 -4.46 15.12 10.53
CA ALA A 72 -5.21 13.86 10.38
C ALA A 72 -6.57 14.08 9.71
N GLU A 73 -7.29 15.16 10.06
CA GLU A 73 -8.58 15.52 9.47
C GLU A 73 -8.43 15.91 7.99
N ALA A 74 -7.39 16.67 7.65
CA ALA A 74 -7.11 17.06 6.28
C ALA A 74 -6.75 15.86 5.40
N ILE A 75 -5.94 14.92 5.92
CA ILE A 75 -5.61 13.67 5.24
C ILE A 75 -6.85 12.77 5.07
N GLU A 76 -7.67 12.63 6.11
CA GLU A 76 -8.94 11.90 6.06
C GLU A 76 -9.84 12.46 4.95
N LEU A 77 -10.02 13.78 4.91
CA LEU A 77 -10.86 14.46 3.91
C LEU A 77 -10.30 14.27 2.49
N ALA A 78 -8.99 14.37 2.31
CA ALA A 78 -8.35 14.13 1.03
C ALA A 78 -8.54 12.69 0.54
N ILE A 79 -8.33 11.70 1.41
CA ILE A 79 -8.54 10.28 1.10
C ILE A 79 -10.02 9.99 0.80
N SER A 80 -10.94 10.57 1.58
CA SER A 80 -12.38 10.44 1.38
C SER A 80 -12.80 10.96 0.00
N LYS A 81 -12.29 12.13 -0.42
CA LYS A 81 -12.52 12.68 -1.76
C LYS A 81 -12.03 11.74 -2.86
N ILE A 82 -10.81 11.19 -2.73
CA ILE A 82 -10.26 10.25 -3.72
C ILE A 82 -11.09 8.97 -3.77
N ALA A 83 -11.43 8.41 -2.61
CA ALA A 83 -12.22 7.18 -2.50
C ALA A 83 -13.59 7.35 -3.18
N ALA A 84 -14.28 8.46 -2.90
CA ALA A 84 -15.56 8.78 -3.54
C ALA A 84 -15.46 8.93 -5.06
N LEU A 85 -14.41 9.61 -5.56
CA LEU A 85 -14.19 9.80 -7.00
C LEU A 85 -13.84 8.49 -7.73
N GLN A 86 -13.20 7.54 -7.06
CA GLN A 86 -12.86 6.24 -7.64
C GLN A 86 -13.93 5.15 -7.41
N GLY A 87 -15.00 5.43 -6.65
CA GLY A 87 -15.94 4.40 -6.23
C GLY A 87 -15.31 3.31 -5.34
N LYS A 88 -14.28 3.67 -4.57
CA LYS A 88 -13.55 2.77 -3.65
C LYS A 88 -13.87 3.09 -2.20
N THR A 89 -13.58 2.16 -1.30
CA THR A 89 -13.59 2.44 0.15
C THR A 89 -12.31 3.18 0.55
N MET A 90 -12.37 3.98 1.62
CA MET A 90 -11.18 4.65 2.16
C MET A 90 -10.10 3.64 2.58
N ALA A 91 -10.49 2.50 3.14
CA ALA A 91 -9.56 1.43 3.50
C ALA A 91 -8.79 0.88 2.28
N SER A 92 -9.45 0.73 1.13
CA SER A 92 -8.78 0.33 -0.13
C SER A 92 -7.75 1.36 -0.56
N VAL A 93 -8.11 2.65 -0.51
CA VAL A 93 -7.21 3.75 -0.89
C VAL A 93 -6.00 3.81 0.05
N ILE A 94 -6.20 3.67 1.36
CA ILE A 94 -5.09 3.63 2.34
C ILE A 94 -4.15 2.46 2.05
N ALA A 95 -4.69 1.27 1.75
CA ALA A 95 -3.88 0.11 1.41
C ALA A 95 -3.06 0.36 0.13
N GLU A 96 -3.66 0.96 -0.91
CA GLU A 96 -2.96 1.31 -2.16
C GLU A 96 -1.87 2.37 -1.94
N ILE A 97 -2.11 3.39 -1.10
CA ILE A 97 -1.09 4.38 -0.73
C ILE A 97 0.10 3.71 -0.04
N GLN A 98 -0.17 2.79 0.91
CA GLN A 98 0.87 2.04 1.60
C GLN A 98 1.65 1.10 0.68
N GLU A 99 1.02 0.61 -0.39
CA GLU A 99 1.66 -0.24 -1.40
C GLU A 99 2.54 0.52 -2.37
N LEU A 100 2.38 1.84 -2.51
CA LEU A 100 3.15 2.66 -3.46
C LEU A 100 4.67 2.58 -3.24
N LYS A 101 5.11 2.23 -2.02
CA LYS A 101 6.51 2.10 -1.61
C LYS A 101 6.99 0.67 -1.40
N ASP A 102 6.16 -0.31 -1.76
CA ASP A 102 6.54 -1.72 -1.71
C ASP A 102 6.78 -2.23 -3.14
N ASP A 103 7.92 -2.87 -3.37
CA ASP A 103 8.10 -3.69 -4.57
C ASP A 103 7.23 -4.93 -4.44
N THR A 104 6.28 -5.10 -5.37
CA THR A 104 5.28 -6.15 -5.30
C THR A 104 5.44 -7.14 -6.45
N VAL A 105 5.60 -8.42 -6.11
CA VAL A 105 5.55 -9.54 -7.06
C VAL A 105 4.25 -10.31 -6.88
N LYS A 106 3.57 -10.58 -7.99
CA LYS A 106 2.30 -11.33 -8.02
C LYS A 106 2.49 -12.65 -8.77
N PHE A 107 2.15 -13.75 -8.13
CA PHE A 107 2.08 -15.06 -8.76
C PHE A 107 0.63 -15.44 -8.97
N ARG A 108 0.20 -15.49 -10.23
CA ARG A 108 -1.14 -15.98 -10.58
C ARG A 108 -1.07 -17.46 -10.90
N VAL A 109 -1.87 -18.26 -10.19
CA VAL A 109 -2.12 -19.65 -10.60
C VAL A 109 -3.03 -19.64 -11.82
N ILE A 110 -2.58 -20.27 -12.90
CA ILE A 110 -3.39 -20.53 -14.10
C ILE A 110 -3.68 -22.03 -14.11
N ASP A 111 -4.95 -22.37 -13.97
CA ASP A 111 -5.41 -23.76 -14.01
C ASP A 111 -6.28 -23.96 -15.26
N GLY A 112 -6.01 -25.02 -16.02
CA GLY A 112 -6.80 -25.38 -17.21
C GLY A 112 -8.16 -25.99 -16.88
N ARG A 113 -8.47 -26.20 -15.61
CA ARG A 113 -9.71 -26.84 -15.14
C ARG A 113 -10.95 -25.93 -15.16
N ASN A 114 -10.82 -24.65 -15.54
CA ASN A 114 -11.92 -23.66 -15.52
C ASN A 114 -12.61 -23.52 -14.13
N GLU A 115 -11.96 -23.96 -13.06
CA GLU A 115 -12.45 -23.79 -11.69
C GLU A 115 -11.92 -22.47 -11.14
N ASP A 116 -12.55 -21.36 -11.54
CA ASP A 116 -12.23 -20.02 -11.03
C ASP A 116 -12.52 -19.86 -9.51
N SER A 117 -13.12 -20.88 -8.89
CA SER A 117 -13.62 -20.83 -7.51
C SER A 117 -12.70 -21.44 -6.47
N PHE A 118 -11.80 -22.37 -6.80
CA PHE A 118 -10.87 -22.95 -5.80
C PHE A 118 -9.59 -23.54 -6.42
N ILE A 119 -8.55 -23.68 -5.60
CA ILE A 119 -7.41 -24.56 -5.84
C ILE A 119 -7.34 -25.60 -4.71
N PRO A 120 -6.78 -26.79 -4.97
CA PRO A 120 -6.53 -27.76 -3.89
C PRO A 120 -5.65 -27.14 -2.79
N LEU A 121 -6.00 -27.38 -1.53
CA LEU A 121 -5.25 -26.81 -0.38
C LEU A 121 -3.78 -27.23 -0.39
N SER A 122 -3.49 -28.49 -0.72
CA SER A 122 -2.12 -28.98 -0.85
C SER A 122 -1.33 -28.21 -1.90
N TYR A 123 -1.97 -27.89 -3.03
CA TYR A 123 -1.36 -27.08 -4.08
C TYR A 123 -1.13 -25.63 -3.62
N ALA A 124 -2.07 -25.03 -2.89
CA ALA A 124 -1.89 -23.68 -2.31
C ALA A 124 -0.64 -23.61 -1.41
N VAL A 125 -0.44 -24.62 -0.55
CA VAL A 125 0.75 -24.72 0.31
C VAL A 125 2.02 -24.83 -0.54
N SER A 126 2.03 -25.69 -1.55
CA SER A 126 3.17 -25.84 -2.46
C SER A 126 3.47 -24.55 -3.23
N ALA A 127 2.45 -23.82 -3.69
CA ALA A 127 2.62 -22.57 -4.41
C ALA A 127 3.22 -21.47 -3.52
N ILE A 128 2.77 -21.36 -2.27
CA ILE A 128 3.35 -20.43 -1.28
C ILE A 128 4.82 -20.76 -1.01
N ASN A 129 5.13 -22.04 -0.79
CA ASN A 129 6.51 -22.48 -0.56
C ASN A 129 7.41 -22.20 -1.78
N GLY A 130 6.94 -22.52 -2.99
CA GLY A 130 7.66 -22.25 -4.22
C GLY A 130 7.89 -20.75 -4.45
N ALA A 131 6.89 -19.91 -4.17
CA ALA A 131 7.03 -18.46 -4.25
C ALA A 131 8.08 -17.93 -3.26
N LYS A 132 8.09 -18.45 -2.02
CA LYS A 132 9.11 -18.13 -1.02
C LYS A 132 10.51 -18.55 -1.48
N GLU A 133 10.68 -19.78 -1.94
CA GLU A 133 11.98 -20.30 -2.40
C GLU A 133 12.51 -19.51 -3.60
N LEU A 134 11.64 -19.19 -4.56
CA LEU A 134 12.00 -18.37 -5.72
C LEU A 134 12.43 -16.96 -5.28
N PHE A 135 11.73 -16.35 -4.31
CA PHE A 135 12.08 -15.04 -3.79
C PHE A 135 13.43 -15.04 -3.05
N VAL A 136 13.71 -16.06 -2.22
CA VAL A 136 15.03 -16.24 -1.56
C VAL A 136 16.14 -16.46 -2.59
N SER A 137 15.87 -17.27 -3.62
CA SER A 137 16.84 -17.55 -4.68
C SER A 137 17.18 -16.28 -5.45
N ALA A 138 16.18 -15.47 -5.82
CA ALA A 138 16.39 -14.19 -6.49
C ALA A 138 17.21 -13.22 -5.62
N ALA A 139 16.90 -13.10 -4.33
CA ALA A 139 17.67 -12.28 -3.40
C ALA A 139 19.13 -12.77 -3.28
N CYS A 140 19.36 -14.09 -3.25
CA CYS A 140 20.69 -14.67 -3.28
C CYS A 140 21.47 -14.32 -4.57
N SER A 141 20.79 -14.26 -5.71
CA SER A 141 21.41 -13.90 -7.00
C SER A 141 21.85 -12.44 -7.04
N VAL A 142 21.12 -11.54 -6.40
CA VAL A 142 21.51 -10.13 -6.26
C VAL A 142 22.79 -10.00 -5.43
N LEU A 143 22.89 -10.73 -4.31
CA LEU A 143 24.06 -10.70 -3.43
C LEU A 143 25.28 -11.38 -4.04
N LYS A 144 25.08 -12.52 -4.72
CA LYS A 144 26.14 -13.25 -5.40
C LYS A 144 25.56 -13.92 -6.64
N PRO A 145 25.75 -13.35 -7.85
CA PRO A 145 25.23 -13.95 -9.08
C PRO A 145 25.78 -15.35 -9.31
N GLN A 146 24.89 -16.35 -9.41
CA GLN A 146 25.22 -17.74 -9.74
C GLN A 146 24.07 -18.36 -10.52
N ALA A 147 24.37 -19.26 -11.45
CA ALA A 147 23.33 -19.95 -12.25
C ALA A 147 22.42 -20.86 -11.39
N HIS A 148 22.95 -21.36 -10.26
CA HIS A 148 22.21 -22.21 -9.34
C HIS A 148 22.67 -21.94 -7.90
N HIS A 149 21.73 -21.83 -6.97
CA HIS A 149 21.99 -21.65 -5.55
C HIS A 149 21.70 -22.95 -4.79
N PRO A 150 22.72 -23.80 -4.53
CA PRO A 150 22.50 -25.11 -3.90
C PRO A 150 22.06 -25.03 -2.44
N ARG A 151 22.21 -23.87 -1.79
CA ARG A 151 21.73 -23.60 -0.43
C ARG A 151 21.10 -22.22 -0.39
N LEU A 152 19.85 -22.16 0.06
CA LEU A 152 19.07 -20.94 0.25
C LEU A 152 19.18 -20.43 1.70
N ASN A 153 20.40 -20.29 2.20
CA ASN A 153 20.67 -20.06 3.63
C ASN A 153 21.47 -18.78 3.91
N ARG A 154 21.57 -17.85 2.95
CA ARG A 154 22.23 -16.55 3.18
C ARG A 154 21.38 -15.71 4.11
N SER A 155 21.98 -15.23 5.19
CA SER A 155 21.30 -14.47 6.23
C SER A 155 20.66 -13.18 5.71
N GLU A 156 21.30 -12.46 4.79
CA GLU A 156 20.72 -11.23 4.24
C GLU A 156 19.49 -11.53 3.38
N ALA A 157 19.54 -12.59 2.56
CA ALA A 157 18.41 -13.02 1.73
C ALA A 157 17.23 -13.51 2.59
N LEU A 158 17.50 -14.22 3.70
CA LEU A 158 16.47 -14.62 4.65
C LEU A 158 15.90 -13.41 5.40
N GLY A 159 16.75 -12.44 5.78
CA GLY A 159 16.33 -11.19 6.42
C GLY A 159 15.37 -10.37 5.54
N LEU A 160 15.53 -10.41 4.21
CA LEU A 160 14.57 -9.83 3.27
C LEU A 160 13.19 -10.49 3.36
N ILE A 161 13.13 -11.83 3.44
CA ILE A 161 11.86 -12.57 3.56
C ILE A 161 11.14 -12.21 4.85
N GLU A 162 11.85 -12.14 5.98
CA GLU A 162 11.25 -11.80 7.27
C GLU A 162 10.65 -10.39 7.29
N LYS A 163 11.18 -9.47 6.49
CA LYS A 163 10.64 -8.11 6.31
C LYS A 163 9.54 -8.03 5.24
N SER A 164 9.40 -9.05 4.40
CA SER A 164 8.41 -9.12 3.33
C SER A 164 7.03 -9.46 3.89
N ARG A 165 5.98 -9.02 3.20
CA ARG A 165 4.59 -9.20 3.62
C ARG A 165 3.82 -10.01 2.58
N PHE A 166 3.11 -11.03 3.04
CA PHE A 166 2.07 -11.69 2.26
C PHE A 166 0.79 -10.87 2.36
N ARG A 167 0.29 -10.37 1.22
CA ARG A 167 -0.89 -9.51 1.13
C ARG A 167 -2.14 -10.33 0.78
N HIS A 168 -3.30 -9.69 0.83
CA HIS A 168 -4.57 -10.34 0.48
C HIS A 168 -4.57 -10.87 -0.95
N THR A 169 -5.29 -11.97 -1.16
CA THR A 169 -5.59 -12.50 -2.49
C THR A 169 -6.59 -11.59 -3.21
N GLU A 170 -6.48 -11.48 -4.53
CA GLU A 170 -7.38 -10.66 -5.35
C GLU A 170 -8.66 -11.44 -5.68
N LYS A 171 -9.83 -10.77 -5.61
CA LYS A 171 -11.13 -11.38 -5.84
C LYS A 171 -11.18 -12.09 -7.20
N GLY A 172 -11.60 -13.36 -7.21
CA GLY A 172 -11.67 -14.17 -8.43
C GLY A 172 -10.32 -14.67 -8.95
N SER A 173 -9.27 -14.65 -8.11
CA SER A 173 -7.96 -15.18 -8.48
C SER A 173 -7.24 -15.83 -7.30
N PHE A 174 -6.47 -16.88 -7.59
CA PHE A 174 -5.47 -17.43 -6.66
C PHE A 174 -4.15 -16.71 -6.91
N THR A 175 -4.11 -15.43 -6.54
CA THR A 175 -2.92 -14.59 -6.68
C THR A 175 -2.17 -14.51 -5.36
N LEU A 176 -0.94 -15.02 -5.33
CA LEU A 176 -0.02 -14.84 -4.21
C LEU A 176 0.69 -13.49 -4.39
N LYS A 177 0.41 -12.54 -3.49
CA LYS A 177 0.98 -11.19 -3.54
C LYS A 177 2.01 -11.04 -2.43
N ILE A 178 3.28 -10.97 -2.82
CA ILE A 178 4.40 -10.76 -1.90
C ILE A 178 4.92 -9.34 -2.12
N SER A 179 4.99 -8.55 -1.04
CA SER A 179 5.48 -7.17 -1.08
C SER A 179 6.70 -7.01 -0.18
N SER A 180 7.73 -6.33 -0.68
CA SER A 180 8.96 -6.02 0.07
C SER A 180 9.16 -4.51 0.15
N PRO A 181 9.51 -3.95 1.32
CA PRO A 181 9.84 -2.53 1.43
C PRO A 181 11.05 -2.17 0.56
N LEU A 182 11.03 -0.98 -0.07
CA LEU A 182 12.16 -0.47 -0.87
C LEU A 182 13.49 -0.34 -0.10
N LYS A 183 13.45 -0.24 1.24
CA LYS A 183 14.63 -0.12 2.13
C LYS A 183 14.82 -1.35 3.02
N ALA A 184 14.78 -2.55 2.43
CA ALA A 184 14.88 -3.79 3.20
C ALA A 184 16.32 -4.31 3.41
N PHE A 185 17.31 -3.77 2.69
CA PHE A 185 18.74 -4.12 2.78
C PHE A 185 19.50 -3.24 3.76
#